data_AF-A0A7K2EWZ7-F1
#
_entry.id   AF-A0A7K2EWZ7-F1
#
_cell.length_a   1.000
_cell.length_b   1.000
_cell.length_c   1.000
_cell.angle_alpha   90.00
_cell.angle_beta   90.00
_cell.angle_gamma   90.00
#
_symmetry.space_group_name_H-M   'P 1'
#
loop_
_entity.id
_entity.type
_entity.pdbx_description
1 polymer ?
#
loop_
_entity_poly.entity_id
_entity_poly.type
_entity_poly.pdbx_seq_one_letter_code
_entity_poly.pdbx_strand_id
1 'polypeptide(L)'
;MTSLVQHVTIDCADAYELALFWAEVLGSPVSDDDAPGDPEALVEAPGAALLFITVPEPKSGKNRIHLDIRPERRTRDEEVERLLALGATLVADHRKPDGRGWATLADPEGNEFCVECGAAERAALTGTRLPVTADDVTLAVRLAVDTLTASPVVDWRVPAGSLTWDCWETVEHLSDDLFAYAVQLGPRRPSLETEVPYRWAPDREGGPSNSIFANPEAGTAGLLQTLEASGALLTAMVRTASPDLRSYHSYGVSDPEGFAAMGIVETLVHTHDVAAGLSLSWAPPRDLCDRVLARLFPDAPDDEDRWTVLLWSTGRADLPGRDRVTSWRWHGAPLER
;
A
#
# COMPACT_ATOMS: atom_id res chain seq x y z
N MET A 1 8.73 -29.96 6.65
CA MET A 1 8.65 -28.56 7.09
C MET A 1 10.02 -27.96 6.90
N THR A 2 10.10 -26.77 6.31
CA THR A 2 11.36 -26.02 6.16
C THR A 2 11.47 -25.02 7.30
N SER A 3 12.70 -24.69 7.71
CA SER A 3 12.96 -23.67 8.73
C SER A 3 12.71 -22.25 8.19
N LEU A 4 12.36 -21.32 9.08
CA LEU A 4 12.33 -19.88 8.82
C LEU A 4 13.57 -19.24 9.46
N VAL A 5 14.02 -18.11 8.90
CA VAL A 5 14.96 -17.23 9.61
C VAL A 5 14.14 -16.46 10.64
N GLN A 6 14.51 -16.58 11.92
CA GLN A 6 13.78 -15.92 13.01
C GLN A 6 14.29 -14.49 13.24
N HIS A 7 15.59 -14.31 13.46
CA HIS A 7 16.21 -13.01 13.72
C HIS A 7 17.64 -12.94 13.18
N VAL A 8 18.11 -11.72 12.93
CA VAL A 8 19.53 -11.39 12.72
C VAL A 8 20.06 -10.83 14.02
N THR A 9 21.11 -11.45 14.57
CA THR A 9 21.65 -11.08 15.88
C THR A 9 22.89 -10.20 15.72
N ILE A 10 22.96 -9.12 16.51
CA ILE A 10 24.04 -8.13 16.52
C ILE A 10 24.58 -8.01 17.93
N ASP A 11 25.88 -8.25 18.07
CA ASP A 11 26.59 -8.07 19.33
C ASP A 11 26.82 -6.58 19.61
N CYS A 12 26.66 -6.17 20.87
CA CYS A 12 26.79 -4.79 21.33
C CYS A 12 27.18 -4.72 22.81
N ALA A 13 27.46 -3.53 23.32
CA ALA A 13 27.79 -3.24 24.70
C ALA A 13 26.55 -2.89 25.55
N ASP A 14 25.50 -2.33 24.93
CA ASP A 14 24.20 -2.08 25.57
C ASP A 14 23.05 -2.44 24.63
N ALA A 15 22.47 -3.63 24.82
CA ALA A 15 21.41 -4.15 23.97
C ALA A 15 20.18 -3.24 23.92
N TYR A 16 19.76 -2.69 25.07
CA TYR A 16 18.52 -1.92 25.16
C TYR A 16 18.66 -0.54 24.51
N GLU A 17 19.75 0.18 24.79
CA GLU A 17 20.00 1.49 24.17
C GLU A 17 20.17 1.37 22.64
N LEU A 18 20.85 0.31 22.18
CA LEU A 18 21.00 0.09 20.74
C LEU A 18 19.68 -0.31 20.07
N ALA A 19 18.85 -1.11 20.75
CA ALA A 19 17.51 -1.44 20.28
C ALA A 19 16.62 -0.19 20.16
N LEU A 20 16.69 0.76 21.10
CA LEU A 20 15.97 2.03 21.00
C LEU A 20 16.38 2.86 19.78
N PHE A 21 17.68 2.92 19.47
CA PHE A 21 18.15 3.56 18.24
C PHE A 21 17.53 2.88 17.01
N TRP A 22 17.60 1.55 16.92
CA TRP A 22 17.06 0.81 15.78
C TRP A 22 15.53 0.83 15.69
N ALA A 23 14.84 0.97 16.83
CA ALA A 23 13.39 1.18 16.87
C ALA A 23 12.99 2.47 16.14
N GLU A 24 13.73 3.56 16.36
CA GLU A 24 13.54 4.83 15.64
C GLU A 24 13.99 4.78 14.17
N VAL A 25 15.01 3.97 13.85
CA VAL A 25 15.43 3.73 12.46
C VAL A 25 14.30 3.04 11.68
N LEU A 26 13.75 1.95 12.23
CA LEU A 26 12.80 1.06 11.56
C LEU A 26 11.33 1.42 11.81
N GLY A 27 11.06 2.40 12.67
CA GLY A 27 9.71 2.79 13.08
C GLY A 27 8.93 1.65 13.75
N SER A 28 9.62 0.76 14.46
CA SER A 28 9.06 -0.43 15.10
C SER A 28 9.50 -0.45 16.57
N PRO A 29 8.61 -0.71 17.54
CA PRO A 29 8.99 -0.66 18.94
C PRO A 29 9.95 -1.80 19.32
N VAL A 30 10.72 -1.58 20.39
CA VAL A 30 11.37 -2.66 21.12
C VAL A 30 10.28 -3.57 21.73
N SER A 31 10.55 -4.86 21.86
CA SER A 31 9.63 -5.81 22.51
C SER A 31 9.21 -5.31 23.91
N ASP A 32 7.94 -5.48 24.25
CA ASP A 32 7.38 -5.11 25.56
C ASP A 32 7.99 -5.92 26.72
N ASP A 33 8.64 -7.05 26.41
CA ASP A 33 9.30 -7.93 27.37
C ASP A 33 10.73 -7.48 27.74
N ASP A 34 11.33 -6.56 26.98
CA ASP A 34 12.73 -6.14 27.16
C ASP A 34 12.84 -4.80 27.92
N ALA A 35 13.77 -4.73 28.88
CA ALA A 35 13.98 -3.58 29.75
C ALA A 35 15.46 -3.14 29.84
N PRO A 36 15.73 -1.90 30.32
CA PRO A 36 17.11 -1.45 30.53
C PRO A 36 17.93 -2.39 31.41
N GLY A 37 19.09 -2.82 30.90
CA GLY A 37 20.02 -3.72 31.58
C GLY A 37 19.81 -5.20 31.31
N ASP A 38 18.80 -5.58 30.52
CA ASP A 38 18.65 -6.95 30.04
C ASP A 38 19.80 -7.34 29.10
N PRO A 39 20.20 -8.62 29.07
CA PRO A 39 21.33 -9.08 28.28
C PRO A 39 21.04 -9.07 26.77
N GLU A 40 19.78 -8.93 26.37
CA GLU A 40 19.34 -8.86 24.99
C GLU A 40 18.12 -7.95 24.85
N ALA A 41 17.88 -7.45 23.64
CA ALA A 41 16.70 -6.68 23.29
C ALA A 41 16.32 -6.86 21.82
N LEU A 42 15.04 -6.98 21.53
CA LEU A 42 14.49 -7.33 20.23
C LEU A 42 13.72 -6.16 19.61
N VAL A 43 13.99 -5.89 18.32
CA VAL A 43 13.16 -5.02 17.48
C VAL A 43 12.51 -5.85 16.40
N GLU A 44 11.19 -6.00 16.46
CA GLU A 44 10.39 -6.73 15.47
C GLU A 44 9.88 -5.77 14.38
N ALA A 45 10.68 -5.58 13.33
CA ALA A 45 10.30 -4.75 12.21
C ALA A 45 9.60 -5.55 11.09
N PRO A 46 8.75 -4.92 10.27
CA PRO A 46 8.20 -5.55 9.08
C PRO A 46 9.31 -6.09 8.16
N GLY A 47 9.38 -7.41 8.03
CA GLY A 47 10.31 -8.10 7.13
C GLY A 47 11.60 -8.63 7.76
N ALA A 48 11.99 -8.16 8.96
CA ALA A 48 13.13 -8.70 9.70
C ALA A 48 13.03 -8.38 11.20
N ALA A 49 13.40 -9.34 12.04
CA ALA A 49 13.63 -9.10 13.46
C ALA A 49 15.14 -8.94 13.74
N LEU A 50 15.51 -7.87 14.44
CA LEU A 50 16.88 -7.60 14.87
C LEU A 50 16.99 -7.86 16.38
N LEU A 51 17.86 -8.79 16.76
CA LEU A 51 18.15 -9.11 18.16
C LEU A 51 19.52 -8.53 18.54
N PHE A 52 19.56 -7.67 19.55
CA PHE A 52 20.79 -7.10 20.09
C PHE A 52 21.20 -7.89 21.32
N ILE A 53 22.47 -8.27 21.44
CA ILE A 53 22.99 -9.04 22.59
C ILE A 53 24.17 -8.31 23.21
N THR A 54 24.08 -8.05 24.50
CA THR A 54 25.14 -7.47 25.31
C THR A 54 26.28 -8.49 25.49
N VAL A 55 27.46 -8.18 24.94
CA VAL A 55 28.68 -8.98 25.09
C VAL A 55 29.80 -8.14 25.72
N PRO A 56 30.70 -8.75 26.50
CA PRO A 56 31.79 -8.01 27.15
C PRO A 56 32.91 -7.62 26.17
N GLU A 57 33.02 -8.28 25.01
CA GLU A 57 34.03 -8.00 24.01
C GLU A 57 33.66 -6.76 23.18
N PRO A 58 34.56 -5.76 23.06
CA PRO A 58 34.32 -4.66 22.14
C PRO A 58 34.33 -5.15 20.69
N LYS A 59 33.58 -4.45 19.82
CA LYS A 59 33.55 -4.72 18.38
C LYS A 59 34.97 -4.82 17.81
N SER A 60 35.26 -5.91 17.10
CA SER A 60 36.56 -6.17 16.49
C SER A 60 36.43 -6.30 14.97
N GLY A 61 37.00 -5.32 14.26
CA GLY A 61 36.99 -5.29 12.80
C GLY A 61 35.59 -5.06 12.22
N LYS A 62 35.43 -5.36 10.92
CA LYS A 62 34.19 -5.15 10.17
C LYS A 62 33.18 -6.26 10.41
N ASN A 63 31.90 -5.91 10.46
CA ASN A 63 30.81 -6.90 10.47
C ASN A 63 30.89 -7.83 9.24
N ARG A 64 30.64 -9.13 9.45
CA ARG A 64 30.72 -10.15 8.40
C ARG A 64 29.43 -10.30 7.60
N ILE A 65 28.33 -9.82 8.16
CA ILE A 65 27.04 -9.66 7.52
C ILE A 65 26.85 -8.17 7.24
N HIS A 66 26.30 -7.85 6.08
CA HIS A 66 25.85 -6.50 5.77
C HIS A 66 24.36 -6.41 6.06
N LEU A 67 23.97 -5.41 6.84
CA LEU A 67 22.57 -5.04 7.01
C LEU A 67 22.28 -3.88 6.06
N ASP A 68 21.39 -4.08 5.09
CA ASP A 68 21.04 -3.08 4.11
C ASP A 68 19.59 -2.62 4.35
N ILE A 69 19.40 -1.33 4.53
CA ILE A 69 18.09 -0.71 4.73
C ILE A 69 17.73 0.17 3.54
N ARG A 70 16.43 0.32 3.29
CA ARG A 70 15.90 1.13 2.20
C ARG A 70 14.77 2.02 2.71
N PRO A 71 14.84 3.35 2.52
CA PRO A 71 13.73 4.23 2.90
C PRO A 71 12.51 3.98 1.99
N GLU A 72 11.31 4.00 2.59
CA GLU A 72 10.07 3.81 1.84
C GLU A 72 9.46 5.11 1.32
N ARG A 73 9.56 6.18 2.11
CA ARG A 73 8.84 7.45 1.88
C ARG A 73 9.76 8.67 1.73
N ARG A 74 11.07 8.46 1.66
CA ARG A 74 12.10 9.48 1.54
C ARG A 74 13.17 9.05 0.54
N THR A 75 13.92 10.00 0.04
CA THR A 75 15.15 9.72 -0.71
C THR A 75 16.22 9.13 0.22
N ARG A 76 17.21 8.45 -0.37
CA ARG A 76 18.39 7.98 0.38
C ARG A 76 19.07 9.11 1.13
N ASP A 77 19.18 10.29 0.51
CA ASP A 77 19.95 11.40 1.09
C ASP A 77 19.21 12.02 2.29
N GLU A 78 17.89 12.21 2.21
CA GLU A 78 17.06 12.61 3.36
C GLU A 78 17.13 11.60 4.50
N GLU A 79 17.16 10.31 4.17
CA GLU A 79 17.26 9.25 5.18
C GLU A 79 18.65 9.24 5.84
N VAL A 80 19.73 9.41 5.06
CA VAL A 80 21.09 9.55 5.62
C VAL A 80 21.14 10.75 6.58
N GLU A 81 20.60 11.91 6.20
CA GLU A 81 20.55 13.08 7.07
C GLU A 81 19.79 12.80 8.37
N ARG A 82 18.65 12.12 8.30
CA ARG A 82 17.87 11.71 9.48
C ARG A 82 18.67 10.79 10.40
N LEU A 83 19.33 9.78 9.84
CA LEU A 83 20.08 8.79 10.62
C LEU A 83 21.31 9.40 11.29
N LEU A 84 21.99 10.33 10.63
CA LEU A 84 23.06 11.11 11.24
C LEU A 84 22.56 11.95 12.42
N ALA A 85 21.36 12.55 12.30
CA ALA A 85 20.73 13.28 13.40
C ALA A 85 20.32 12.38 14.58
N LEU A 86 20.05 11.09 14.33
CA LEU A 86 19.77 10.08 15.36
C LEU A 86 21.03 9.52 16.05
N GLY A 87 22.23 9.86 15.58
CA GLY A 87 23.49 9.42 16.17
C GLY A 87 24.27 8.40 15.34
N ALA A 88 23.82 8.06 14.12
CA ALA A 88 24.63 7.30 13.19
C ALA A 88 25.85 8.11 12.71
N THR A 89 26.88 7.41 12.22
CA THR A 89 28.08 8.04 11.64
C THR A 89 28.29 7.58 10.20
N LEU A 90 28.61 8.49 9.28
CA LEU A 90 28.97 8.12 7.89
C LEU A 90 30.36 7.46 7.86
N VAL A 91 30.40 6.19 7.43
CA VAL A 91 31.63 5.39 7.34
C VAL A 91 32.22 5.45 5.93
N ALA A 92 31.37 5.28 4.91
CA ALA A 92 31.81 5.32 3.52
C ALA A 92 30.68 5.80 2.60
N ASP A 93 31.04 6.65 1.65
CA ASP A 93 30.12 7.13 0.62
C ASP A 93 30.37 6.38 -0.69
N HIS A 94 29.42 5.51 -1.05
CA HIS A 94 29.44 4.73 -2.29
C HIS A 94 28.39 5.21 -3.29
N ARG A 95 27.81 6.40 -3.07
CA ARG A 95 26.88 7.03 -3.99
C ARG A 95 27.60 7.43 -5.27
N LYS A 96 26.94 7.22 -6.40
CA LYS A 96 27.48 7.50 -7.73
C LYS A 96 26.86 8.78 -8.30
N PRO A 97 27.56 9.50 -9.19
CA PRO A 97 27.02 10.70 -9.84
C PRO A 97 25.72 10.47 -10.64
N ASP A 98 25.42 9.21 -11.00
CA ASP A 98 24.19 8.81 -11.68
C ASP A 98 23.04 8.49 -10.71
N GLY A 99 23.16 8.87 -9.43
CA GLY A 99 22.17 8.64 -8.37
C GLY A 99 22.25 7.25 -7.73
N ARG A 100 22.84 6.24 -8.39
CA ARG A 100 22.92 4.86 -7.89
C ARG A 100 23.92 4.71 -6.74
N GLY A 101 24.00 3.51 -6.16
CA GLY A 101 24.88 3.19 -5.04
C GLY A 101 24.19 3.37 -3.68
N TRP A 102 24.98 3.39 -2.61
CA TRP A 102 24.51 3.43 -1.23
C TRP A 102 25.46 4.26 -0.36
N ALA A 103 25.00 4.64 0.83
CA ALA A 103 25.88 5.18 1.87
C ALA A 103 26.04 4.12 2.97
N THR A 104 27.27 3.86 3.42
CA THR A 104 27.50 3.00 4.58
C THR A 104 27.61 3.87 5.83
N LEU A 105 26.69 3.65 6.77
CA LEU A 105 26.68 4.26 8.08
C LEU A 105 27.11 3.24 9.15
N ALA A 106 27.42 3.74 10.33
CA ALA A 106 27.54 2.95 11.56
C ALA A 106 26.55 3.47 12.59
N ASP A 107 25.94 2.55 13.34
CA ASP A 107 25.12 2.90 14.50
C ASP A 107 25.98 3.46 15.66
N PRO A 108 25.39 3.89 16.80
CA PRO A 108 26.15 4.46 17.92
C PRO A 108 27.24 3.54 18.49
N GLU A 109 27.15 2.24 18.26
CA GLU A 109 28.11 1.23 18.71
C GLU A 109 29.13 0.82 17.64
N GLY A 110 29.03 1.43 16.45
CA GLY A 110 29.96 1.23 15.36
C GLY A 110 29.56 0.11 14.39
N ASN A 111 28.40 -0.55 14.57
CA ASN A 111 27.96 -1.61 13.67
C ASN A 111 27.55 -1.03 12.32
N GLU A 112 28.16 -1.55 11.25
CA GLU A 112 27.97 -0.99 9.92
C GLU A 112 26.68 -1.48 9.24
N PHE A 113 25.96 -0.56 8.60
CA PHE A 113 24.78 -0.84 7.78
C PHE A 113 24.74 0.09 6.54
N CYS A 114 24.09 -0.35 5.46
CA CYS A 114 24.00 0.42 4.22
C CYS A 114 22.61 1.07 4.07
N VAL A 115 22.57 2.31 3.61
CA VAL A 115 21.34 3.01 3.20
C VAL A 115 21.27 3.01 1.68
N GLU A 116 20.34 2.22 1.16
CA GLU A 116 20.07 2.04 -0.27
C GLU A 116 19.15 3.13 -0.83
N CYS A 117 19.13 3.29 -2.16
CA CYS A 117 18.11 4.11 -2.83
C CYS A 117 16.71 3.57 -2.54
N GLY A 118 15.81 4.48 -2.16
CA GLY A 118 14.38 4.20 -2.00
C GLY A 118 13.75 3.64 -3.28
N ALA A 119 12.61 2.95 -3.17
CA ALA A 119 11.97 2.33 -4.32
C ALA A 119 11.59 3.38 -5.40
N ALA A 120 10.99 4.50 -4.99
CA ALA A 120 10.60 5.59 -5.89
C ALA A 120 11.80 6.27 -6.54
N GLU A 121 12.84 6.56 -5.75
CA GLU A 121 14.10 7.12 -6.25
C GLU A 121 14.72 6.19 -7.30
N ARG A 122 14.79 4.88 -7.01
CA ARG A 122 15.32 3.88 -7.94
C ARG A 122 14.50 3.79 -9.22
N ALA A 123 13.18 3.79 -9.12
CA ALA A 123 12.27 3.76 -10.25
C ALA A 123 12.46 4.95 -11.19
N ALA A 124 12.62 6.15 -10.63
CA ALA A 124 12.91 7.37 -11.39
C ALA A 124 14.27 7.27 -12.12
N LEU A 125 15.30 6.72 -11.47
CA LEU A 125 16.63 6.54 -12.08
C LEU A 125 16.63 5.52 -13.23
N THR A 126 15.79 4.48 -13.17
CA THR A 126 15.74 3.43 -14.19
C THR A 126 14.64 3.65 -15.24
N GLY A 127 13.82 4.69 -15.10
CA GLY A 127 12.65 4.91 -15.97
C GLY A 127 11.62 3.78 -15.88
N THR A 128 11.62 3.03 -14.78
CA THR A 128 10.70 1.91 -14.56
C THR A 128 9.52 2.40 -13.73
N ARG A 129 8.30 2.03 -14.08
CA ARG A 129 7.13 2.31 -13.22
C ARG A 129 7.29 1.63 -11.85
N LEU A 130 6.72 2.25 -10.82
CA LEU A 130 6.50 1.55 -9.55
C LEU A 130 5.30 0.60 -9.69
N PRO A 131 5.41 -0.64 -9.20
CA PRO A 131 4.28 -1.55 -9.19
C PRO A 131 3.22 -1.09 -8.19
N VAL A 132 1.97 -1.47 -8.42
CA VAL A 132 0.91 -1.39 -7.42
C VAL A 132 1.07 -2.53 -6.43
N THR A 133 0.99 -2.23 -5.13
CA THR A 133 1.26 -3.18 -4.04
C THR A 133 0.04 -3.40 -3.16
N ALA A 134 0.09 -4.43 -2.31
CA ALA A 134 -0.93 -4.65 -1.28
C ALA A 134 -1.00 -3.49 -0.27
N ASP A 135 0.13 -2.83 0.03
CA ASP A 135 0.16 -1.67 0.93
C ASP A 135 -0.54 -0.45 0.32
N ASP A 136 -0.54 -0.33 -1.01
CA ASP A 136 -1.30 0.70 -1.71
C ASP A 136 -2.82 0.51 -1.55
N VAL A 137 -3.30 -0.74 -1.56
CA VAL A 137 -4.72 -1.07 -1.29
C VAL A 137 -5.09 -0.67 0.13
N THR A 138 -4.27 -1.06 1.12
CA THR A 138 -4.46 -0.68 2.52
C THR A 138 -4.50 0.83 2.69
N LEU A 139 -3.59 1.56 2.05
CA LEU A 139 -3.56 3.03 2.11
C LEU A 139 -4.82 3.64 1.51
N ALA A 140 -5.26 3.17 0.33
CA ALA A 140 -6.47 3.69 -0.32
C ALA A 140 -7.71 3.52 0.56
N VAL A 141 -7.91 2.31 1.11
CA VAL A 141 -9.05 1.98 1.97
C VAL A 141 -9.01 2.77 3.27
N ARG A 142 -7.85 2.87 3.91
CA ARG A 142 -7.70 3.68 5.13
C ARG A 142 -8.05 5.14 4.89
N LEU A 143 -7.53 5.76 3.83
CA LEU A 143 -7.83 7.16 3.50
C LEU A 143 -9.32 7.37 3.24
N ALA A 144 -9.97 6.43 2.54
CA ALA A 144 -11.41 6.45 2.31
C ALA A 144 -12.20 6.40 3.63
N VAL A 145 -11.91 5.41 4.48
CA VAL A 145 -12.58 5.22 5.77
C VAL A 145 -12.37 6.42 6.69
N ASP A 146 -11.14 6.92 6.81
CA ASP A 146 -10.81 8.11 7.63
C ASP A 146 -11.61 9.33 7.16
N THR A 147 -11.72 9.53 5.84
CA THR A 147 -12.49 10.65 5.25
C THR A 147 -13.98 10.49 5.51
N LEU A 148 -14.54 9.33 5.23
CA LEU A 148 -15.98 9.08 5.33
C LEU A 148 -16.46 9.06 6.80
N THR A 149 -15.62 8.62 7.73
CA THR A 149 -15.88 8.67 9.18
C THR A 149 -16.05 10.10 9.68
N ALA A 150 -15.41 11.09 9.04
CA ALA A 150 -15.53 12.50 9.40
C ALA A 150 -16.88 13.13 8.98
N SER A 151 -17.75 12.39 8.30
CA SER A 151 -19.06 12.89 7.86
C SER A 151 -19.95 13.29 9.04
N PRO A 152 -20.51 14.52 9.04
CA PRO A 152 -21.54 14.90 10.01
C PRO A 152 -22.93 14.32 9.64
N VAL A 153 -23.08 13.77 8.43
CA VAL A 153 -24.32 13.18 7.95
C VAL A 153 -24.44 11.76 8.50
N VAL A 154 -25.51 11.51 9.25
CA VAL A 154 -25.76 10.20 9.87
C VAL A 154 -26.48 9.24 8.92
N ASP A 155 -27.39 9.76 8.10
CA ASP A 155 -28.15 8.96 7.14
C ASP A 155 -27.54 9.08 5.74
N TRP A 156 -26.90 7.99 5.28
CA TRP A 156 -26.23 7.94 3.98
C TRP A 156 -27.18 7.53 2.84
N ARG A 157 -28.50 7.59 3.05
CA ARG A 157 -29.53 7.45 2.00
C ARG A 157 -29.73 8.74 1.19
N VAL A 158 -28.62 9.40 0.85
CA VAL A 158 -28.56 10.58 0.00
C VAL A 158 -27.76 10.26 -1.27
N PRO A 159 -28.01 10.94 -2.41
CA PRO A 159 -27.30 10.65 -3.65
C PRO A 159 -25.78 10.74 -3.51
N ALA A 160 -25.05 9.77 -4.06
CA ALA A 160 -23.59 9.78 -4.13
C ALA A 160 -23.12 10.63 -5.32
N GLY A 161 -23.00 11.95 -5.11
CA GLY A 161 -22.53 12.87 -6.13
C GLY A 161 -23.48 12.89 -7.34
N SER A 162 -22.96 12.53 -8.51
CA SER A 162 -23.76 12.44 -9.75
C SER A 162 -24.32 11.04 -10.04
N LEU A 163 -24.07 10.06 -9.17
CA LEU A 163 -24.57 8.69 -9.35
C LEU A 163 -26.08 8.62 -9.10
N THR A 164 -26.71 7.59 -9.66
CA THR A 164 -28.10 7.23 -9.35
C THR A 164 -28.24 6.45 -8.03
N TRP A 165 -27.12 6.00 -7.48
CA TRP A 165 -27.04 5.29 -6.20
C TRP A 165 -26.92 6.27 -5.04
N ASP A 166 -27.38 5.83 -3.87
CA ASP A 166 -27.12 6.58 -2.64
C ASP A 166 -25.70 6.30 -2.09
N CYS A 167 -25.27 7.10 -1.11
CA CYS A 167 -23.95 6.97 -0.48
C CYS A 167 -23.79 5.60 0.22
N TRP A 168 -24.86 5.03 0.78
CA TRP A 168 -24.82 3.70 1.40
C TRP A 168 -24.51 2.63 0.35
N GLU A 169 -25.31 2.59 -0.72
CA GLU A 169 -25.20 1.63 -1.82
C GLU A 169 -23.84 1.71 -2.51
N THR A 170 -23.29 2.92 -2.64
CA THR A 170 -21.99 3.14 -3.27
C THR A 170 -20.84 2.56 -2.42
N VAL A 171 -20.89 2.72 -1.09
CA VAL A 171 -19.88 2.13 -0.19
C VAL A 171 -20.04 0.61 -0.07
N GLU A 172 -21.28 0.12 -0.12
CA GLU A 172 -21.57 -1.32 -0.13
C GLU A 172 -21.06 -1.97 -1.42
N HIS A 173 -21.33 -1.34 -2.58
CA HIS A 173 -20.77 -1.76 -3.87
C HIS A 173 -19.24 -1.76 -3.85
N LEU A 174 -18.62 -0.71 -3.32
CA LEU A 174 -17.16 -0.66 -3.15
C LEU A 174 -16.65 -1.82 -2.27
N SER A 175 -17.36 -2.14 -1.20
CA SER A 175 -17.03 -3.29 -0.34
C SER A 175 -17.12 -4.61 -1.11
N ASP A 176 -18.13 -4.75 -1.98
CA ASP A 176 -18.30 -5.91 -2.83
C ASP A 176 -17.21 -6.03 -3.91
N ASP A 177 -16.81 -4.93 -4.56
CA ASP A 177 -15.74 -4.94 -5.56
C ASP A 177 -14.43 -5.44 -4.97
N LEU A 178 -14.04 -4.89 -3.80
CA LEU A 178 -12.83 -5.33 -3.11
C LEU A 178 -12.91 -6.82 -2.71
N PHE A 179 -14.07 -7.28 -2.24
CA PHE A 179 -14.31 -8.68 -1.95
C PHE A 179 -14.21 -9.55 -3.20
N ALA A 180 -14.89 -9.17 -4.28
CA ALA A 180 -14.93 -9.87 -5.56
C ALA A 180 -13.52 -10.01 -6.15
N TYR A 181 -12.72 -8.96 -6.12
CA TYR A 181 -11.33 -9.00 -6.56
C TYR A 181 -10.46 -9.91 -5.68
N ALA A 182 -10.68 -9.91 -4.36
CA ALA A 182 -9.95 -10.77 -3.45
C ALA A 182 -10.24 -12.26 -3.74
N VAL A 183 -11.51 -12.63 -3.91
CA VAL A 183 -11.89 -14.03 -4.14
C VAL A 183 -11.43 -14.55 -5.50
N GLN A 184 -11.25 -13.68 -6.51
CA GLN A 184 -10.67 -14.07 -7.80
C GLN A 184 -9.24 -14.61 -7.68
N LEU A 185 -8.52 -14.21 -6.63
CA LEU A 185 -7.15 -14.67 -6.34
C LEU A 185 -7.10 -15.94 -5.47
N GLY A 186 -8.23 -16.35 -4.88
CA GLY A 186 -8.32 -17.46 -3.92
C GLY A 186 -8.08 -18.85 -4.50
N PRO A 187 -8.68 -19.22 -5.66
CA PRO A 187 -8.50 -20.54 -6.24
C PRO A 187 -7.04 -20.82 -6.62
N ARG A 188 -6.56 -22.05 -6.35
CA ARG A 188 -5.21 -22.49 -6.80
C ARG A 188 -5.05 -22.48 -8.33
N ARG A 189 -6.17 -22.61 -9.06
CA ARG A 189 -6.26 -22.56 -10.52
C ARG A 189 -7.51 -21.75 -10.89
N PRO A 190 -7.43 -20.41 -10.89
CA PRO A 190 -8.56 -19.56 -11.21
C PRO A 190 -9.03 -19.80 -12.65
N SER A 191 -10.31 -19.53 -12.90
CA SER A 191 -10.86 -19.50 -14.26
C SER A 191 -10.31 -18.28 -14.99
N LEU A 192 -10.04 -18.44 -16.29
CA LEU A 192 -9.68 -17.34 -17.18
C LEU A 192 -10.85 -16.86 -18.05
N GLU A 193 -12.02 -17.49 -17.90
CA GLU A 193 -13.21 -17.25 -18.74
C GLU A 193 -14.39 -16.71 -17.94
N THR A 194 -14.41 -16.96 -16.62
CA THR A 194 -15.56 -16.65 -15.76
C THR A 194 -15.09 -16.20 -14.38
N GLU A 195 -15.92 -15.41 -13.71
CA GLU A 195 -15.73 -15.09 -12.30
C GLU A 195 -15.89 -16.33 -11.40
N VAL A 196 -15.33 -16.27 -10.20
CA VAL A 196 -15.65 -17.21 -9.13
C VAL A 196 -17.16 -17.08 -8.85
N PRO A 197 -17.91 -18.19 -8.87
CA PRO A 197 -19.37 -18.16 -9.00
C PRO A 197 -20.08 -17.87 -7.67
N TYR A 198 -19.78 -16.74 -7.05
CA TYR A 198 -20.64 -16.15 -6.03
C TYR A 198 -21.98 -15.75 -6.67
N ARG A 199 -23.04 -15.66 -5.86
CA ARG A 199 -24.35 -15.24 -6.35
C ARG A 199 -24.41 -13.72 -6.35
N TRP A 200 -24.71 -13.13 -7.50
CA TRP A 200 -24.90 -11.70 -7.67
C TRP A 200 -26.39 -11.39 -7.75
N ALA A 201 -26.84 -10.45 -6.95
CA ALA A 201 -28.20 -9.93 -7.00
C ALA A 201 -28.24 -8.51 -6.43
N PRO A 202 -29.17 -7.66 -6.84
CA PRO A 202 -29.40 -6.39 -6.17
C PRO A 202 -30.36 -6.56 -4.97
N ASP A 203 -30.19 -5.74 -3.92
CA ASP A 203 -31.10 -5.73 -2.76
C ASP A 203 -32.42 -5.00 -3.07
N ARG A 204 -32.41 -4.11 -4.07
CA ARG A 204 -33.61 -3.44 -4.60
C ARG A 204 -33.57 -3.23 -6.11
N GLU A 205 -34.71 -2.98 -6.72
CA GLU A 205 -34.79 -2.64 -8.14
C GLU A 205 -33.95 -1.39 -8.46
N GLY A 206 -33.08 -1.50 -9.47
CA GLY A 206 -32.16 -0.43 -9.91
C GLY A 206 -30.96 -0.17 -9.00
N GLY A 207 -30.77 -0.94 -7.92
CA GLY A 207 -29.56 -0.90 -7.09
C GLY A 207 -28.39 -1.68 -7.71
N PRO A 208 -27.17 -1.55 -7.15
CA PRO A 208 -26.02 -2.32 -7.58
C PRO A 208 -26.24 -3.82 -7.33
N SER A 209 -25.73 -4.67 -8.23
CA SER A 209 -25.71 -6.13 -8.00
C SER A 209 -24.45 -6.49 -7.23
N ASN A 210 -24.60 -7.02 -6.02
CA ASN A 210 -23.49 -7.39 -5.15
C ASN A 210 -23.55 -8.87 -4.76
N SER A 211 -22.43 -9.42 -4.30
CA SER A 211 -22.34 -10.72 -3.63
C SER A 211 -22.41 -10.62 -2.11
N ILE A 212 -21.95 -9.49 -1.55
CA ILE A 212 -22.00 -9.18 -0.12
C ILE A 212 -22.75 -7.88 0.16
N PHE A 213 -23.38 -7.79 1.33
CA PHE A 213 -24.19 -6.65 1.76
C PHE A 213 -23.86 -6.32 3.21
N ALA A 214 -23.79 -5.03 3.54
CA ALA A 214 -23.62 -4.60 4.92
C ALA A 214 -24.95 -4.73 5.66
N ASN A 215 -24.90 -5.09 6.96
CA ASN A 215 -26.13 -5.13 7.77
C ASN A 215 -26.65 -3.69 8.00
N PRO A 216 -27.85 -3.32 7.53
CA PRO A 216 -28.38 -1.96 7.71
C PRO A 216 -28.54 -1.57 9.18
N GLU A 217 -28.79 -2.52 10.08
CA GLU A 217 -28.94 -2.26 11.52
C GLU A 217 -27.62 -1.84 12.19
N ALA A 218 -26.48 -2.14 11.57
CA ALA A 218 -25.16 -1.74 12.09
C ALA A 218 -24.82 -0.27 11.77
N GLY A 219 -25.64 0.42 10.97
CA GLY A 219 -25.45 1.82 10.60
C GLY A 219 -24.18 2.07 9.78
N THR A 220 -23.83 3.35 9.61
CA THR A 220 -22.68 3.77 8.79
C THR A 220 -21.34 3.30 9.36
N ALA A 221 -21.24 3.15 10.69
CA ALA A 221 -20.06 2.55 11.32
C ALA A 221 -19.87 1.08 10.91
N GLY A 222 -20.94 0.27 10.89
CA GLY A 222 -20.88 -1.11 10.41
C GLY A 222 -20.63 -1.24 8.91
N LEU A 223 -21.15 -0.29 8.12
CA LEU A 223 -20.85 -0.19 6.69
C LEU A 223 -19.34 0.04 6.45
N LEU A 224 -18.74 0.99 7.17
CA LEU A 224 -17.29 1.25 7.07
C LEU A 224 -16.45 0.07 7.56
N GLN A 225 -16.86 -0.64 8.61
CA GLN A 225 -16.20 -1.89 9.02
C GLN A 225 -16.26 -2.97 7.92
N THR A 226 -17.34 -3.03 7.16
CA THR A 226 -17.47 -3.94 6.02
C THR A 226 -16.48 -3.57 4.91
N LEU A 227 -16.33 -2.28 4.61
CA LEU A 227 -15.34 -1.75 3.67
C LEU A 227 -13.91 -2.09 4.12
N GLU A 228 -13.57 -1.85 5.40
CA GLU A 228 -12.26 -2.19 5.96
C GLU A 228 -11.97 -3.70 5.86
N ALA A 229 -12.95 -4.55 6.16
CA ALA A 229 -12.79 -5.99 6.09
C ALA A 229 -12.56 -6.48 4.65
N SER A 230 -13.34 -5.99 3.68
CA SER A 230 -13.13 -6.32 2.25
C SER A 230 -11.80 -5.82 1.72
N GLY A 231 -11.39 -4.60 2.11
CA GLY A 231 -10.07 -4.07 1.79
C GLY A 231 -8.94 -4.93 2.34
N ALA A 232 -9.05 -5.35 3.60
CA ALA A 232 -8.07 -6.24 4.23
C ALA A 232 -7.99 -7.61 3.54
N LEU A 233 -9.13 -8.17 3.08
CA LEU A 233 -9.16 -9.40 2.29
C LEU A 233 -8.39 -9.23 0.96
N LEU A 234 -8.65 -8.15 0.21
CA LEU A 234 -7.91 -7.90 -1.03
C LEU A 234 -6.43 -7.70 -0.77
N THR A 235 -6.05 -6.89 0.22
CA THR A 235 -4.65 -6.70 0.64
C THR A 235 -3.98 -8.04 0.94
N ALA A 236 -4.61 -8.91 1.73
CA ALA A 236 -4.05 -10.21 2.09
C ALA A 236 -3.86 -11.11 0.87
N MET A 237 -4.85 -11.14 -0.03
CA MET A 237 -4.78 -11.95 -1.25
C MET A 237 -3.72 -11.45 -2.23
N VAL A 238 -3.63 -10.13 -2.44
CA VAL A 238 -2.57 -9.52 -3.28
C VAL A 238 -1.18 -9.81 -2.72
N ARG A 239 -1.01 -9.74 -1.40
CA ARG A 239 0.28 -9.99 -0.74
C ARG A 239 0.74 -11.44 -0.84
N THR A 240 -0.19 -12.39 -0.84
CA THR A 240 0.11 -13.83 -0.72
C THR A 240 -0.01 -14.59 -2.04
N ALA A 241 -0.77 -14.08 -3.00
CA ALA A 241 -0.91 -14.70 -4.31
C ALA A 241 0.42 -14.69 -5.08
N SER A 242 0.66 -15.76 -5.86
CA SER A 242 1.79 -15.79 -6.78
C SER A 242 1.68 -14.65 -7.80
N PRO A 243 2.78 -13.92 -8.11
CA PRO A 243 2.78 -12.90 -9.16
C PRO A 243 2.49 -13.48 -10.57
N ASP A 244 2.61 -14.80 -10.73
CA ASP A 244 2.29 -15.50 -11.98
C ASP A 244 0.82 -15.97 -12.05
N LEU A 245 0.05 -15.79 -10.97
CA LEU A 245 -1.38 -16.11 -10.94
C LEU A 245 -2.13 -15.23 -11.96
N ARG A 246 -3.08 -15.83 -12.67
CA ARG A 246 -3.96 -15.14 -13.62
C ARG A 246 -5.40 -15.55 -13.32
N SER A 247 -6.30 -14.57 -13.30
CA SER A 247 -7.72 -14.78 -13.07
C SER A 247 -8.56 -13.88 -13.96
N TYR A 248 -9.76 -14.34 -14.29
CA TYR A 248 -10.69 -13.61 -15.14
C TYR A 248 -11.10 -12.26 -14.52
N HIS A 249 -11.25 -11.26 -15.37
CA HIS A 249 -12.05 -10.07 -15.11
C HIS A 249 -12.67 -9.64 -16.45
N SER A 250 -13.84 -9.00 -16.42
CA SER A 250 -14.56 -8.57 -17.62
C SER A 250 -13.76 -7.61 -18.52
N TYR A 251 -12.85 -6.83 -17.92
CA TYR A 251 -11.89 -5.96 -18.63
C TYR A 251 -10.50 -6.59 -18.88
N GLY A 252 -10.42 -7.92 -18.82
CA GLY A 252 -9.24 -8.70 -19.21
C GLY A 252 -8.70 -9.56 -18.07
N VAL A 253 -8.11 -10.71 -18.43
CA VAL A 253 -7.43 -11.60 -17.49
C VAL A 253 -6.36 -10.82 -16.73
N SER A 254 -6.45 -10.79 -15.41
CA SER A 254 -5.64 -9.94 -14.55
C SER A 254 -4.77 -10.76 -13.60
N ASP A 255 -3.67 -10.14 -13.16
CA ASP A 255 -2.76 -10.65 -12.14
C ASP A 255 -3.03 -9.97 -10.78
N PRO A 256 -2.37 -10.37 -9.67
CA PRO A 256 -2.60 -9.76 -8.37
C PRO A 256 -2.40 -8.24 -8.36
N GLU A 257 -1.42 -7.72 -9.10
CA GLU A 257 -1.20 -6.29 -9.27
C GLU A 257 -2.39 -5.61 -9.98
N GLY A 258 -2.94 -6.22 -11.02
CA GLY A 258 -4.12 -5.73 -11.72
C GLY A 258 -5.34 -5.62 -10.80
N PHE A 259 -5.62 -6.67 -10.00
CA PHE A 259 -6.71 -6.63 -9.01
C PHE A 259 -6.47 -5.60 -7.90
N ALA A 260 -5.24 -5.43 -7.45
CA ALA A 260 -4.89 -4.36 -6.52
C ALA A 260 -5.17 -2.97 -7.13
N ALA A 261 -4.75 -2.75 -8.37
CA ALA A 261 -4.95 -1.49 -9.07
C ALA A 261 -6.44 -1.20 -9.30
N MET A 262 -7.24 -2.21 -9.67
CA MET A 262 -8.68 -2.08 -9.85
C MET A 262 -9.37 -1.71 -8.53
N GLY A 263 -9.03 -2.41 -7.44
CA GLY A 263 -9.56 -2.10 -6.11
C GLY A 263 -9.20 -0.70 -5.63
N ILE A 264 -7.98 -0.22 -5.90
CA ILE A 264 -7.59 1.16 -5.58
C ILE A 264 -8.39 2.15 -6.42
N VAL A 265 -8.48 1.96 -7.75
CA VAL A 265 -9.26 2.87 -8.60
C VAL A 265 -10.69 2.98 -8.09
N GLU A 266 -11.37 1.85 -7.87
CA GLU A 266 -12.74 1.83 -7.35
C GLU A 266 -12.84 2.56 -6.01
N THR A 267 -11.90 2.30 -5.08
CA THR A 267 -11.86 2.99 -3.78
C THR A 267 -11.75 4.50 -3.95
N LEU A 268 -10.82 4.98 -4.79
CA LEU A 268 -10.56 6.41 -4.94
C LEU A 268 -11.74 7.14 -5.59
N VAL A 269 -12.31 6.57 -6.65
CA VAL A 269 -13.37 7.23 -7.43
C VAL A 269 -14.74 7.13 -6.76
N HIS A 270 -15.05 6.02 -6.08
CA HIS A 270 -16.31 5.93 -5.33
C HIS A 270 -16.26 6.68 -4.01
N THR A 271 -15.10 6.82 -3.38
CA THR A 271 -14.95 7.77 -2.27
C THR A 271 -15.17 9.21 -2.75
N HIS A 272 -14.72 9.58 -3.96
CA HIS A 272 -15.05 10.89 -4.54
C HIS A 272 -16.55 11.08 -4.70
N ASP A 273 -17.25 10.09 -5.24
CA ASP A 273 -18.70 10.14 -5.46
C ASP A 273 -19.45 10.31 -4.13
N VAL A 274 -19.09 9.52 -3.12
CA VAL A 274 -19.68 9.58 -1.77
C VAL A 274 -19.32 10.89 -1.06
N ALA A 275 -18.05 11.32 -1.12
CA ALA A 275 -17.60 12.56 -0.52
C ALA A 275 -18.36 13.77 -1.10
N ALA A 276 -18.61 13.79 -2.41
CA ALA A 276 -19.44 14.82 -3.03
C ALA A 276 -20.87 14.81 -2.49
N GLY A 277 -21.50 13.64 -2.36
CA GLY A 277 -22.84 13.49 -1.76
C GLY A 277 -22.92 13.91 -0.29
N LEU A 278 -21.87 13.67 0.47
CA LEU A 278 -21.75 14.02 1.89
C LEU A 278 -21.14 15.41 2.14
N SER A 279 -20.82 16.16 1.08
CA SER A 279 -20.16 17.48 1.15
C SER A 279 -18.81 17.46 1.90
N LEU A 280 -18.03 16.40 1.70
CA LEU A 280 -16.69 16.22 2.25
C LEU A 280 -15.61 16.66 1.25
N SER A 281 -14.48 17.12 1.77
CA SER A 281 -13.27 17.36 0.95
C SER A 281 -12.51 16.04 0.76
N TRP A 282 -12.16 15.73 -0.48
CA TRP A 282 -11.46 14.49 -0.84
C TRP A 282 -10.43 14.74 -1.94
N ALA A 283 -9.19 14.32 -1.68
CA ALA A 283 -8.13 14.26 -2.67
C ALA A 283 -7.12 13.17 -2.27
N PRO A 284 -6.92 12.13 -3.10
CA PRO A 284 -5.94 11.09 -2.81
C PRO A 284 -4.50 11.51 -3.13
N PRO A 285 -3.49 10.81 -2.58
CA PRO A 285 -2.09 11.07 -2.88
C PRO A 285 -1.78 10.94 -4.38
N ARG A 286 -0.99 11.89 -4.90
CA ARG A 286 -0.56 11.93 -6.31
C ARG A 286 0.07 10.62 -6.77
N ASP A 287 1.01 10.08 -5.99
CA ASP A 287 1.77 8.89 -6.38
C ASP A 287 0.90 7.63 -6.44
N LEU A 288 -0.16 7.57 -5.63
CA LEU A 288 -1.12 6.47 -5.67
C LEU A 288 -1.94 6.52 -6.97
N CYS A 289 -2.39 7.72 -7.37
CA CYS A 289 -3.07 7.93 -8.65
C CYS A 289 -2.16 7.59 -9.83
N ASP A 290 -0.89 8.02 -9.77
CA ASP A 290 0.09 7.76 -10.82
C ASP A 290 0.32 6.26 -11.05
N ARG A 291 0.48 5.48 -9.97
CA ARG A 291 0.69 4.02 -10.06
C ARG A 291 -0.49 3.30 -10.73
N VAL A 292 -1.72 3.64 -10.37
CA VAL A 292 -2.91 2.99 -10.97
C VAL A 292 -3.16 3.45 -12.41
N LEU A 293 -2.88 4.71 -12.73
CA LEU A 293 -2.90 5.21 -14.11
C LEU A 293 -1.90 4.45 -14.98
N ALA A 294 -0.65 4.34 -14.53
CA ALA A 294 0.38 3.60 -15.23
C ALA A 294 0.05 2.10 -15.39
N ARG A 295 -0.71 1.50 -14.45
CA ARG A 295 -1.08 0.08 -14.49
C ARG A 295 -2.29 -0.21 -15.37
N LEU A 296 -3.33 0.63 -15.35
CA LEU A 296 -4.63 0.32 -15.95
C LEU A 296 -5.04 1.21 -17.13
N PHE A 297 -4.37 2.35 -17.32
CA PHE A 297 -4.72 3.35 -18.32
C PHE A 297 -3.50 3.73 -19.17
N PRO A 298 -3.09 2.88 -20.13
CA PRO A 298 -1.89 3.10 -20.93
C PRO A 298 -1.94 4.38 -21.77
N ASP A 299 -3.15 4.83 -22.13
CA ASP A 299 -3.38 6.07 -22.89
C ASP A 299 -3.62 7.29 -21.99
N ALA A 300 -3.41 7.16 -20.67
CA ALA A 300 -3.56 8.27 -19.74
C ALA A 300 -2.58 9.40 -20.08
N PRO A 301 -3.06 10.64 -20.15
CA PRO A 301 -2.22 11.82 -20.29
C PRO A 301 -1.10 11.88 -19.26
N ASP A 302 0.08 12.29 -19.69
CA ASP A 302 1.17 12.68 -18.79
C ASP A 302 0.99 14.13 -18.35
N ASP A 303 0.08 14.34 -17.39
CA ASP A 303 -0.21 15.63 -16.76
C ASP A 303 0.23 15.62 -15.28
N GLU A 304 0.54 16.79 -14.71
CA GLU A 304 1.06 16.92 -13.35
C GLU A 304 0.00 16.54 -12.30
N ASP A 305 -1.27 16.92 -12.54
CA ASP A 305 -2.40 16.61 -11.67
C ASP A 305 -2.97 15.21 -11.97
N ARG A 306 -2.31 14.21 -11.37
CA ARG A 306 -2.66 12.79 -11.54
C ARG A 306 -4.06 12.45 -11.05
N TRP A 307 -4.61 13.18 -10.09
CA TRP A 307 -5.97 12.93 -9.60
C TRP A 307 -7.02 13.38 -10.61
N THR A 308 -6.87 14.58 -11.17
CA THR A 308 -7.76 15.06 -12.24
C THR A 308 -7.67 14.18 -13.48
N VAL A 309 -6.49 13.68 -13.83
CA VAL A 309 -6.32 12.70 -14.91
C VAL A 309 -7.11 11.41 -14.62
N LEU A 310 -7.04 10.86 -13.39
CA LEU A 310 -7.77 9.65 -13.04
C LEU A 310 -9.30 9.85 -13.07
N LEU A 311 -9.80 10.99 -12.60
CA LEU A 311 -11.21 11.34 -12.71
C LEU A 311 -11.64 11.48 -14.18
N TRP A 312 -10.82 12.09 -15.03
CA TRP A 312 -11.10 12.19 -16.46
C TRP A 312 -11.08 10.82 -17.15
N SER A 313 -10.07 9.99 -16.87
CA SER A 313 -9.93 8.63 -17.41
C SER A 313 -11.10 7.71 -17.03
N THR A 314 -11.82 8.02 -15.96
CA THR A 314 -13.02 7.30 -15.50
C THR A 314 -14.34 8.05 -15.78
N GLY A 315 -14.30 9.10 -16.62
CA GLY A 315 -15.48 9.83 -17.08
C GLY A 315 -16.15 10.74 -16.04
N ARG A 316 -15.52 10.96 -14.88
CA ARG A 316 -16.05 11.72 -13.75
C ARG A 316 -15.76 13.23 -13.83
N ALA A 317 -14.68 13.62 -14.48
CA ALA A 317 -14.30 15.03 -14.64
C ALA A 317 -13.88 15.39 -16.06
N ASP A 318 -13.91 16.69 -16.36
CA ASP A 318 -13.31 17.24 -17.58
C ASP A 318 -11.82 17.50 -17.35
N LEU A 319 -11.00 17.39 -18.40
CA LEU A 319 -9.57 17.71 -18.36
C LEU A 319 -9.29 18.80 -19.40
N PRO A 320 -8.74 19.97 -19.00
CA PRO A 320 -8.54 21.09 -19.93
C PRO A 320 -7.78 20.72 -21.19
N GLY A 321 -8.28 21.17 -22.34
CA GLY A 321 -7.67 20.89 -23.65
C GLY A 321 -7.92 19.48 -24.18
N ARG A 322 -8.80 18.68 -23.56
CA ARG A 322 -9.16 17.33 -23.99
C ARG A 322 -10.67 17.14 -24.05
N ASP A 323 -11.09 16.26 -24.95
CA ASP A 323 -12.50 15.86 -25.04
C ASP A 323 -12.89 15.05 -23.80
N ARG A 324 -14.17 15.19 -23.39
CA ARG A 324 -14.71 14.43 -22.26
C ARG A 324 -14.78 12.95 -22.61
N VAL A 325 -14.31 12.10 -21.69
CA VAL A 325 -14.46 10.64 -21.80
C VAL A 325 -15.91 10.26 -21.46
N THR A 326 -16.63 9.72 -22.43
CA THR A 326 -18.03 9.26 -22.25
C THR A 326 -18.14 7.73 -22.13
N SER A 327 -17.06 7.01 -22.42
CA SER A 327 -16.93 5.56 -22.24
C SER A 327 -15.47 5.25 -21.95
N TRP A 328 -15.23 4.41 -20.96
CA TRP A 328 -13.88 4.01 -20.53
C TRP A 328 -13.85 2.51 -20.23
N ARG A 329 -12.64 1.97 -20.17
CA ARG A 329 -12.38 0.60 -19.71
C ARG A 329 -11.01 0.54 -19.06
N TRP A 330 -10.81 -0.42 -18.15
CA TRP A 330 -9.47 -0.75 -17.69
C TRP A 330 -8.73 -1.62 -18.71
N HIS A 331 -7.40 -1.58 -18.65
CA HIS A 331 -6.52 -2.56 -19.29
C HIS A 331 -6.07 -3.57 -18.24
N GLY A 332 -6.92 -4.58 -17.98
CA GLY A 332 -6.69 -5.57 -16.92
C GLY A 332 -5.51 -6.53 -17.19
N ALA A 333 -5.24 -6.80 -18.46
CA ALA A 333 -4.12 -7.65 -18.89
C ALA A 333 -2.80 -7.24 -18.21
N PRO A 334 -1.97 -8.20 -17.76
CA PRO A 334 -0.65 -7.90 -17.25
C PRO A 334 0.14 -7.11 -18.29
N LEU A 335 0.88 -6.11 -17.81
CA LEU A 335 1.82 -5.41 -18.67
C LEU A 335 2.96 -6.36 -19.05
N GLU A 336 3.43 -6.28 -20.30
CA GLU A 336 4.65 -6.98 -20.71
C GLU A 336 5.81 -6.46 -19.86
N ARG A 337 6.61 -7.38 -19.30
CA ARG A 337 7.72 -7.07 -18.39
C ARG A 337 8.95 -6.53 -19.11
#